data_AF-A0A967D5W1-F1
#
_entry.id   AF-A0A967D5W1-F1
#
_cell.length_a   1.000
_cell.length_b   1.000
_cell.length_c   1.000
_cell.angle_alpha   90.00
_cell.angle_beta   90.00
_cell.angle_gamma   90.00
#
_symmetry.space_group_name_H-M   'P 1'
#
loop_
_entity.id
_entity.type
_entity.pdbx_description
1 polymer ?
#
loop_
_entity_poly.entity_id
_entity_poly.type
_entity_poly.pdbx_seq_one_letter_code
_entity_poly.pdbx_strand_id
1 'polypeptide(L)' 'MTSPTNDIEILRDWVGREQVIVHPIEPDVVRRFELTLNHEPVLGVGDPLPPMWHVAFFLEVAPTAGLGIDGHPQRGG' A
#
# COMPACT_ATOMS: atom_id res chain seq x y z
N MET A 1 14.58 24.97 -10.43
CA MET A 1 14.98 24.55 -9.08
C MET A 1 13.70 24.16 -8.36
N THR A 2 13.45 22.86 -8.21
CA THR A 2 12.30 22.34 -7.46
C THR A 2 12.46 22.75 -6.00
N SER A 3 11.45 23.43 -5.44
CA SER A 3 11.40 23.75 -4.01
C SER A 3 11.68 22.49 -3.19
N PRO A 4 12.44 22.58 -2.08
CA PRO A 4 12.64 21.44 -1.21
C PRO A 4 11.29 21.05 -0.62
N THR A 5 10.83 19.83 -0.93
CA THR A 5 9.63 19.16 -0.39
C THR A 5 9.57 19.16 1.15
N ASN A 6 10.67 19.51 1.82
CA ASN A 6 10.82 19.53 3.28
C ASN A 6 10.60 20.91 3.91
N ASP A 7 10.08 21.91 3.18
CA ASP A 7 9.62 23.17 3.80
C ASP A 7 8.41 22.90 4.69
N ILE A 8 8.50 23.29 5.96
CA ILE A 8 7.44 23.01 6.95
C ILE A 8 6.12 23.68 6.58
N GLU A 9 6.14 24.87 5.96
CA GLU A 9 4.91 25.57 5.58
C GLU A 9 4.20 24.83 4.44
N ILE A 10 4.95 24.23 3.51
CA ILE A 10 4.39 23.39 2.43
C ILE A 10 3.85 22.08 3.01
N LEU A 11 4.54 21.47 3.97
CA LEU A 11 4.10 20.21 4.60
C LEU A 11 2.84 20.38 5.45
N ARG A 12 2.57 21.58 5.98
CA ARG A 12 1.35 21.84 6.76
C ARG A 12 0.07 21.73 5.92
N ASP A 13 0.11 22.00 4.63
CA ASP A 13 -1.03 21.89 3.70
C ASP A 13 -1.56 20.45 3.54
N TRP A 14 -0.81 19.47 4.04
CA TRP A 14 -1.19 18.06 4.05
C TRP A 14 -1.97 17.64 5.28
N VAL A 15 -1.93 18.42 6.36
CA VAL A 15 -2.65 18.09 7.59
C VAL A 15 -4.16 18.11 7.34
N GLY A 16 -4.83 17.01 7.66
CA GLY A 16 -6.28 16.85 7.45
C GLY A 16 -6.67 16.35 6.06
N ARG A 17 -5.71 16.08 5.17
CA ARG A 17 -6.00 15.30 3.96
C ARG A 17 -6.18 13.83 4.32
N GLU A 18 -7.17 13.21 3.70
CA GLU A 18 -7.51 11.80 3.94
C GLU A 18 -7.70 11.06 2.62
N GLN A 19 -7.34 9.79 2.62
CA GLN A 19 -7.62 8.86 1.54
C GLN A 19 -8.21 7.59 2.13
N VAL A 20 -9.29 7.11 1.52
CA VAL A 20 -9.96 5.85 1.91
C VAL A 20 -9.87 4.88 0.75
N ILE A 21 -9.26 3.72 1.00
CA ILE A 21 -9.18 2.62 0.05
C ILE A 21 -9.97 1.45 0.61
N VAL A 22 -10.83 0.87 -0.22
CA VAL A 22 -11.51 -0.40 0.07
C VAL A 22 -10.98 -1.43 -0.92
N HIS A 23 -10.40 -2.50 -0.39
CA HIS A 23 -9.85 -3.58 -1.20
C HIS A 23 -10.42 -4.92 -0.73
N PRO A 24 -10.98 -5.75 -1.62
CA PRO A 24 -11.34 -7.11 -1.27
C PRO A 24 -10.08 -7.94 -1.07
N ILE A 25 -10.01 -8.74 0.00
CA ILE A 25 -8.89 -9.65 0.21
C ILE A 25 -9.26 -11.01 -0.37
N GLU A 26 -8.68 -11.31 -1.53
CA GLU A 26 -8.94 -12.55 -2.23
C GLU A 26 -8.08 -13.69 -1.67
N PRO A 27 -8.65 -14.91 -1.49
CA PRO A 27 -7.91 -16.06 -0.95
C PRO A 27 -6.64 -16.40 -1.75
N ASP A 28 -6.65 -16.20 -3.06
CA ASP A 28 -5.45 -16.48 -3.89
C ASP A 28 -4.30 -15.51 -3.57
N VAL A 29 -4.60 -14.25 -3.24
CA VAL A 29 -3.58 -13.28 -2.82
C VAL A 29 -3.01 -13.67 -1.45
N VAL A 30 -3.87 -14.11 -0.52
CA VAL A 30 -3.43 -14.62 0.79
C VAL A 30 -2.54 -15.84 0.63
N ARG A 31 -2.93 -16.80 -0.21
CA ARG A 31 -2.14 -18.00 -0.54
C ARG A 31 -0.76 -17.63 -1.11
N ARG A 32 -0.70 -16.69 -2.05
CA ARG A 32 0.58 -16.21 -2.62
C ARG A 32 1.45 -15.54 -1.56
N PHE A 33 0.85 -14.82 -0.62
CA PHE A 33 1.58 -14.16 0.46
C PHE A 33 2.11 -15.17 1.49
N GLU A 34 1.31 -16.18 1.89
CA GLU A 34 1.77 -17.32 2.70
C GLU A 34 3.01 -17.97 2.09
N LEU A 35 2.94 -18.30 0.80
CA LEU A 35 4.05 -18.94 0.08
C LEU A 35 5.28 -18.03 -0.06
N THR A 36 5.09 -16.71 -0.21
CA THR A 36 6.19 -15.72 -0.24
C THR A 36 7.00 -15.75 1.05
N LEU A 37 6.35 -16.01 2.18
CA LEU A 37 6.96 -16.11 3.50
C LEU A 37 7.40 -17.54 3.87
N ASN A 38 7.32 -18.49 2.91
CA ASN A 38 7.56 -19.92 3.13
C ASN A 38 6.66 -20.54 4.21
N HIS A 39 5.42 -20.05 4.35
CA HIS A 39 4.39 -20.66 5.19
C HIS A 39 3.62 -21.71 4.37
N GLU A 40 3.07 -22.71 5.06
CA GLU A 40 2.08 -23.62 4.47
C GLU A 40 0.78 -22.85 4.22
N PRO A 41 0.17 -22.92 3.01
CA PRO A 41 -1.03 -22.15 2.70
C PRO A 41 -2.29 -22.78 3.30
N VAL A 42 -2.63 -22.35 4.51
CA VAL A 42 -3.73 -22.93 5.32
C VAL A 42 -4.93 -22.02 5.46
N LEU A 43 -4.80 -20.73 5.15
CA LEU A 43 -5.88 -19.75 5.33
C LEU A 43 -6.91 -19.81 4.20
N GLY A 44 -8.19 -19.78 4.58
CA GLY A 44 -9.35 -19.78 3.69
C GLY A 44 -10.26 -18.56 3.87
N VAL A 45 -11.38 -18.56 3.14
CA VAL A 45 -12.40 -17.50 3.25
C VAL A 45 -13.00 -17.49 4.66
N GLY A 46 -12.96 -16.33 5.31
CA GLY A 46 -13.50 -16.12 6.65
C GLY A 46 -12.50 -16.31 7.77
N ASP A 47 -11.31 -16.85 7.47
CA ASP A 47 -10.23 -16.96 8.46
C ASP A 47 -9.62 -15.58 8.75
N PRO A 48 -9.22 -15.33 10.01
CA PRO A 48 -8.52 -14.11 10.35
C PRO A 48 -7.11 -14.09 9.73
N LEU A 49 -6.74 -12.95 9.15
CA LEU A 49 -5.36 -12.74 8.71
C LEU A 49 -4.41 -12.62 9.90
N PRO A 50 -3.16 -13.10 9.80
CA PRO A 50 -2.15 -12.91 10.81
C PRO A 50 -1.89 -11.42 11.12
N PRO A 51 -1.40 -11.10 12.33
CA PRO A 51 -1.07 -9.73 12.70
C PRO A 51 -0.13 -9.06 11.70
N MET A 52 -0.33 -7.77 11.48
CA MET A 52 0.45 -6.92 10.56
C MET A 52 0.32 -7.24 9.06
N TRP A 53 -0.43 -8.27 8.65
CA TRP A 53 -0.56 -8.60 7.21
C TRP A 53 -1.37 -7.57 6.41
N HIS A 54 -2.18 -6.74 7.08
CA HIS A 54 -2.95 -5.68 6.43
C HIS A 54 -2.09 -4.73 5.58
N VAL A 55 -0.82 -4.51 5.95
CA VAL A 55 0.09 -3.62 5.19
C VAL A 55 0.38 -4.13 3.77
N ALA A 56 0.23 -5.45 3.53
CA ALA A 56 0.49 -6.06 2.23
C ALA A 56 -0.71 -6.02 1.28
N PHE A 57 -1.92 -5.73 1.78
CA PHE A 57 -3.16 -5.83 0.99
C PHE A 57 -3.76 -4.49 0.56
N PHE A 58 -3.33 -3.37 1.13
CA PHE A 58 -3.79 -2.02 0.77
C PHE A 58 -2.70 -1.22 0.06
N LEU A 59 -2.08 -1.85 -0.94
CA LEU A 59 -1.02 -1.21 -1.72
C LEU A 59 -1.63 -0.27 -2.76
N GLU A 60 -1.08 0.94 -2.87
CA GLU A 60 -1.43 1.85 -3.96
C GLU A 60 -0.92 1.28 -5.29
N VAL A 61 -1.81 1.23 -6.29
CA VAL A 61 -1.47 0.76 -7.64
C VAL A 61 -1.66 1.91 -8.61
N ALA A 62 -0.62 2.20 -9.38
CA ALA A 62 -0.68 3.16 -10.48
C ALA A 62 -0.03 2.59 -11.74
N PRO A 63 -0.44 3.04 -12.94
CA PRO A 63 0.23 2.67 -14.18
C PRO A 63 1.72 2.99 -14.10
N THR A 64 2.59 2.17 -14.69
CA THR A 64 4.04 2.37 -14.66
C THR A 64 4.48 3.77 -15.13
N ALA A 65 3.76 4.35 -16.10
CA ALA A 65 4.01 5.71 -16.59
C ALA A 65 3.73 6.81 -15.55
N GLY A 66 3.00 6.50 -14.48
CA GLY A 66 2.69 7.38 -13.36
C GLY A 66 3.42 7.01 -12.07
N LEU A 67 4.46 6.18 -12.13
CA LEU A 67 5.31 5.85 -10.97
C LEU A 67 6.55 6.76 -10.93
N GLY A 68 6.99 7.05 -9.71
CA GLY A 68 8.30 7.63 -9.42
C GLY A 68 9.43 6.60 -9.53
N ILE A 69 10.67 7.05 -9.35
CA ILE A 69 11.86 6.19 -9.40
C ILE A 69 11.89 5.12 -8.29
N ASP A 70 11.18 5.38 -7.18
CA ASP A 70 11.00 4.49 -6.04
C ASP A 70 9.85 3.48 -6.24
N GLY A 71 9.13 3.58 -7.36
CA GLY A 71 7.99 2.71 -7.67
C GLY A 71 6.68 3.12 -7.00
N HIS A 72 6.65 4.21 -6.22
CA HIS A 72 5.42 4.79 -5.71
C HIS A 72 4.75 5.68 -6.76
N PRO A 73 3.43 5.96 -6.65
CA PRO A 73 2.79 6.96 -7.51
C PRO A 73 3.56 8.29 -7.48
N GLN A 74 3.80 8.86 -8.66
CA GLN A 74 4.75 9.95 -8.88
C GLN A 74 4.45 11.23 -8.09
N ARG A 75 3.25 11.35 -7.55
CA ARG A 75 2.88 12.40 -6.60
C ARG A 75 2.09 11.72 -5.48
N GLY A 76 2.72 11.59 -4.31
CA GLY A 76 1.96 11.89 -3.11
C GLY A 76 1.54 13.35 -3.27
N GLY A 77 0.26 13.61 -3.50
CA GLY A 77 -0.28 14.94 -3.72
C GLY A 77 -0.65 15.67 -2.45
#